data_AF-A0A931QWT8-F1
#
_entry.id   AF-A0A931QWT8-F1
#
_cell.length_a   1.000
_cell.length_b   1.000
_cell.length_c   1.000
_cell.angle_alpha   90.00
_cell.angle_beta   90.00
_cell.angle_gamma   90.00
#
_symmetry.space_group_name_H-M   'P 1'
#
loop_
_entity.id
_entity.type
_entity.pdbx_description
1 polymer ?
#
loop_
_entity_poly.entity_id
_entity_poly.type
_entity_poly.pdbx_seq_one_letter_code
_entity_poly.pdbx_strand_id
1 'polypeptide(L)'
;MEKTDFELLRERMKAMFETGSSFKPAAYYDEALDTVRIVVADCSTTESAISAHLVLHERNYLKAGQARYVGFSIAGVRAFCKPHRLNGPIKLSEILKYMHFKEHDSRVRSAIAEVALPLLEDNNLDEVEFPA
;
A
#
# COMPACT_ATOMS: atom_id res chain seq x y z
N MET A 1 -39.07 29.75 -1.47
CA MET A 1 -38.49 29.40 -2.79
C MET A 1 -37.88 28.03 -2.61
N GLU A 2 -38.51 26.99 -3.16
CA GLU A 2 -37.96 25.62 -3.08
C GLU A 2 -36.65 25.54 -3.87
N LYS A 3 -35.63 24.90 -3.28
CA LYS A 3 -34.38 24.64 -3.98
C LYS A 3 -34.65 23.67 -5.13
N THR A 4 -34.05 23.94 -6.28
CA THR A 4 -34.13 23.02 -7.42
C THR A 4 -33.38 21.72 -7.13
N ASP A 5 -33.77 20.62 -7.76
CA ASP A 5 -33.10 19.31 -7.59
C ASP A 5 -31.58 19.38 -7.84
N PHE A 6 -31.15 20.28 -8.73
CA PHE A 6 -29.75 20.48 -9.07
C PHE A 6 -28.96 21.18 -7.94
N GLU A 7 -29.59 22.11 -7.24
CA GLU A 7 -29.00 22.76 -6.05
C GLU A 7 -28.92 21.79 -4.87
N LEU A 8 -29.94 20.93 -4.73
CA LEU A 8 -29.95 19.87 -3.73
C LEU A 8 -28.85 18.84 -3.98
N LEU A 9 -28.66 18.44 -5.25
CA LEU A 9 -27.60 17.54 -5.68
C LEU A 9 -26.21 18.15 -5.42
N ARG A 10 -26.03 19.43 -5.75
CA ARG A 10 -24.77 20.14 -5.53
C ARG A 10 -24.43 20.23 -4.04
N GLU A 11 -25.39 20.55 -3.17
CA GLU A 11 -25.16 20.56 -1.72
C GLU A 11 -24.84 19.18 -1.16
N ARG A 12 -25.49 18.13 -1.66
CA ARG A 12 -25.19 16.74 -1.27
C ARG A 12 -23.79 16.31 -1.68
N MET A 13 -23.37 16.63 -2.91
CA MET A 13 -22.00 16.36 -3.35
C MET A 13 -21.00 17.14 -2.51
N LYS A 14 -21.25 18.44 -2.29
CA LYS A 14 -20.39 19.28 -1.46
C LYS A 14 -20.26 18.73 -0.04
N ALA A 15 -21.37 18.34 0.60
CA ALA A 15 -21.35 17.73 1.92
C ALA A 15 -20.55 16.42 1.93
N MET A 16 -20.70 15.56 0.93
CA MET A 16 -19.99 14.28 0.83
C MET A 16 -18.47 14.46 0.70
N PHE A 17 -18.02 15.50 -0.03
CA PHE A 17 -16.60 15.85 -0.16
C PHE A 17 -16.08 16.73 1.00
N GLU A 18 -16.95 17.46 1.69
CA GLU A 18 -16.62 18.29 2.87
C GLU A 18 -16.58 17.46 4.16
N THR A 19 -17.28 16.33 4.24
CA THR A 19 -17.16 15.36 5.33
C THR A 19 -15.86 14.53 5.26
N GLY A 20 -14.84 15.04 4.58
CA GLY A 20 -13.58 14.39 4.28
C GLY A 20 -13.01 13.66 5.48
N SER A 21 -13.23 12.35 5.53
CA SER A 21 -12.45 11.50 6.41
C SER A 21 -11.00 11.67 5.98
N SER A 22 -10.15 12.07 6.91
CA SER A 22 -8.71 12.08 6.67
C SER A 22 -8.30 10.71 6.13
N PHE A 23 -7.55 10.68 5.03
CA PHE A 23 -6.98 9.45 4.50
C PHE A 23 -6.30 8.66 5.62
N LYS A 24 -6.56 7.36 5.68
CA LYS A 24 -5.93 6.45 6.64
C LYS A 24 -5.02 5.51 5.85
N PRO A 25 -3.73 5.42 6.22
CA PRO A 25 -2.84 4.40 5.69
C PRO A 25 -3.46 3.01 5.83
N ALA A 26 -3.26 2.16 4.83
CA ALA A 26 -3.85 0.84 4.78
C ALA A 26 -2.92 -0.17 4.13
N ALA A 27 -3.01 -1.39 4.64
CA ALA A 27 -2.47 -2.59 4.03
C ALA A 27 -3.64 -3.52 3.71
N TYR A 28 -3.70 -4.04 2.49
CA TYR A 28 -4.76 -4.96 2.09
C TYR A 28 -4.28 -5.98 1.07
N TYR A 29 -4.96 -7.12 1.03
CA TYR A 29 -4.71 -8.18 0.07
C TYR A 29 -5.71 -8.10 -1.09
N ASP A 30 -5.17 -8.06 -2.30
CA ASP A 30 -5.88 -8.19 -3.56
C ASP A 30 -5.83 -9.66 -4.00
N GLU A 31 -6.94 -10.37 -3.76
CA GLU A 31 -7.05 -11.81 -4.02
C GLU A 31 -6.94 -12.15 -5.52
N ALA A 32 -7.48 -11.30 -6.40
CA ALA A 32 -7.48 -11.55 -7.83
C ALA A 32 -6.06 -11.53 -8.42
N LEU A 33 -5.16 -10.74 -7.80
CA LEU A 33 -3.78 -10.57 -8.24
C LEU A 33 -2.75 -11.26 -7.35
N ASP A 34 -3.19 -11.98 -6.31
CA ASP A 34 -2.33 -12.50 -5.24
C ASP A 34 -1.30 -11.47 -4.73
N THR A 35 -1.77 -10.24 -4.48
CA THR A 35 -0.90 -9.10 -4.22
C THR A 35 -1.28 -8.40 -2.93
N VAL A 36 -0.32 -8.15 -2.04
CA VAL A 36 -0.52 -7.21 -0.93
C VAL A 36 -0.18 -5.80 -1.41
N ARG A 37 -1.05 -4.84 -1.11
CA ARG A 37 -0.85 -3.42 -1.41
C ARG A 37 -0.77 -2.61 -0.13
N ILE A 38 0.24 -1.75 -0.05
CA ILE A 38 0.46 -0.77 1.02
C ILE A 38 0.28 0.62 0.43
N VAL A 39 -0.59 1.42 1.04
CA VAL A 39 -0.86 2.80 0.65
C VAL A 39 -0.83 3.67 1.89
N VAL A 40 0.08 4.64 1.94
CA VAL A 40 0.27 5.51 3.11
C VAL A 40 -0.05 6.98 2.85
N ALA A 41 -0.39 7.33 1.60
CA ALA A 41 -0.88 8.66 1.26
C ALA A 41 -1.89 8.63 0.11
N ASP A 42 -2.89 9.50 0.19
CA ASP A 42 -3.78 9.81 -0.92
C ASP A 42 -3.08 10.81 -1.86
N CYS A 43 -2.51 10.30 -2.96
CA CYS A 43 -1.92 11.10 -4.01
C CYS A 43 -1.73 10.30 -5.31
N SER A 44 -1.51 11.00 -6.42
CA SER A 44 -1.11 10.35 -7.67
C SER A 44 0.29 9.75 -7.57
N THR A 45 0.42 8.50 -8.00
CA THR A 45 1.67 7.75 -7.94
C THR A 45 2.11 7.19 -9.29
N THR A 46 3.41 6.91 -9.39
CA THR A 46 4.01 6.09 -10.44
C THR A 46 4.49 4.79 -9.79
N GLU A 47 4.26 3.68 -10.46
CA GLU A 47 4.71 2.36 -10.03
C GLU A 47 6.10 2.06 -10.60
N SER A 48 7.07 1.80 -9.72
CA SER A 48 8.43 1.42 -10.07
C SER A 48 8.64 -0.06 -9.76
N ALA A 49 8.64 -0.90 -10.79
CA ALA A 49 8.91 -2.33 -10.65
C ALA A 49 10.38 -2.55 -10.27
N ILE A 50 10.61 -3.01 -9.04
CA ILE A 50 11.96 -3.28 -8.50
C ILE A 50 12.37 -4.73 -8.77
N SER A 51 11.41 -5.65 -8.65
CA SER A 51 11.56 -7.05 -9.04
C SER A 51 10.22 -7.59 -9.53
N ALA A 52 10.18 -8.88 -9.91
CA ALA A 52 8.93 -9.55 -10.23
C ALA A 52 7.94 -9.61 -9.05
N HIS A 53 8.42 -9.45 -7.82
CA HIS A 53 7.62 -9.54 -6.60
C HIS A 53 7.43 -8.21 -5.88
N LEU A 54 8.26 -7.19 -6.15
CA LEU A 54 8.23 -5.93 -5.42
C LEU A 54 8.08 -4.75 -6.38
N VAL A 55 7.05 -3.94 -6.13
CA VAL A 55 6.79 -2.67 -6.82
C VAL A 55 6.74 -1.56 -5.77
N LEU A 56 7.44 -0.45 -5.98
CA LEU A 56 7.34 0.73 -5.12
C LEU A 56 6.39 1.75 -5.74
N HIS A 57 5.64 2.47 -4.90
CA HIS A 57 4.74 3.54 -5.33
C HIS A 57 5.38 4.89 -5.00
N GLU A 58 5.72 5.66 -6.03
CA GLU A 58 6.37 6.97 -5.92
C GLU A 58 5.39 8.10 -6.16
N ARG A 59 5.49 9.19 -5.40
CA ARG A 59 4.69 10.39 -5.68
C ARG A 59 5.03 10.96 -7.06
N ASN A 60 4.01 11.28 -7.85
CA ASN A 60 4.20 11.98 -9.13
C ASN A 60 4.64 13.43 -8.93
N TYR A 61 4.15 14.07 -7.86
CA TYR A 61 4.40 15.48 -7.56
C TYR A 61 5.00 15.60 -6.16
N LEU A 62 6.33 15.58 -6.09
CA LEU A 62 7.08 15.67 -4.84
C LEU A 62 7.29 17.13 -4.42
N LYS A 63 6.85 17.51 -3.22
CA LYS A 63 7.16 18.81 -2.61
C LYS A 63 8.28 18.68 -1.59
N ALA A 64 8.95 19.80 -1.29
CA ALA A 64 9.99 19.85 -0.27
C ALA A 64 9.47 19.32 1.08
N GLY A 65 10.24 18.45 1.73
CA GLY A 65 9.89 17.83 3.01
C GLY A 65 8.92 16.64 2.94
N GLN A 66 8.47 16.22 1.75
CA GLN A 66 7.65 15.03 1.60
C GLN A 66 8.49 13.77 1.32
N ALA A 67 8.04 12.63 1.84
CA ALA A 67 8.58 11.34 1.47
C ALA A 67 8.27 11.01 0.00
N ARG A 68 9.29 10.52 -0.73
CA ARG A 68 9.18 10.12 -2.14
C ARG A 68 8.27 8.93 -2.33
N TYR A 69 8.44 7.90 -1.49
CA TYR A 69 7.70 6.66 -1.55
C TYR A 69 6.47 6.73 -0.63
N VAL A 70 5.33 6.27 -1.12
CA VAL A 70 4.03 6.35 -0.43
C VAL A 70 3.28 5.03 -0.43
N GLY A 71 3.98 3.95 -0.72
CA GLY A 71 3.42 2.63 -0.77
C GLY A 71 4.32 1.67 -1.52
N PHE A 72 3.90 0.42 -1.53
CA PHE A 72 4.49 -0.64 -2.32
C PHE A 72 3.50 -1.78 -2.49
N SER A 73 3.80 -2.68 -3.41
CA SER A 73 3.05 -3.92 -3.61
C SER A 73 4.00 -5.11 -3.57
N ILE A 74 3.54 -6.20 -2.93
CA ILE A 74 4.21 -7.50 -2.95
C ILE A 74 3.33 -8.48 -3.72
N ALA A 75 3.83 -9.05 -4.81
CA ALA A 75 3.11 -10.03 -5.62
C ALA A 75 3.50 -11.47 -5.27
N GLY A 76 2.54 -12.39 -5.34
CA GLY A 76 2.74 -13.82 -5.07
C GLY A 76 2.74 -14.16 -3.58
N VAL A 77 2.04 -13.38 -2.75
CA VAL A 77 2.15 -13.48 -1.29
C VAL A 77 1.53 -14.77 -0.75
N ARG A 78 0.38 -15.20 -1.29
CA ARG A 78 -0.23 -16.49 -0.94
C ARG A 78 0.60 -17.65 -1.47
N ALA A 79 1.12 -17.55 -2.69
CA ALA A 79 2.04 -18.53 -3.26
C ALA A 79 3.30 -18.70 -2.39
N PHE A 80 3.81 -17.61 -1.82
CA PHE A 80 4.90 -17.61 -0.86
C PHE A 80 4.51 -18.25 0.49
N CYS A 81 3.34 -17.90 1.04
CA CYS A 81 2.92 -18.34 2.38
C CYS A 81 2.54 -19.82 2.45
N LYS A 82 1.93 -20.37 1.39
CA LYS A 82 1.36 -21.72 1.37
C LYS A 82 2.39 -22.84 1.64
N PRO A 83 3.59 -22.88 1.02
CA PRO A 83 4.63 -23.84 1.36
C PRO A 83 5.14 -23.72 2.80
N HIS A 84 5.06 -22.52 3.37
CA HIS A 84 5.54 -22.21 4.72
C HIS A 84 4.48 -22.39 5.82
N ARG A 85 3.26 -22.86 5.45
CA ARG A 85 2.13 -23.06 6.37
C ARG A 85 1.80 -21.82 7.21
N LEU A 86 2.04 -20.64 6.65
CA LEU A 86 1.63 -19.38 7.26
C LEU A 86 0.12 -19.25 7.07
N ASN A 87 -0.63 -19.57 8.13
CA ASN A 87 -2.09 -19.47 8.21
C ASN A 87 -2.44 -18.41 9.26
N GLY A 88 -3.30 -17.45 8.90
CA GLY A 88 -3.71 -16.35 9.78
C GLY A 88 -3.21 -14.98 9.31
N PRO A 89 -3.23 -13.96 10.18
CA PRO A 89 -2.68 -12.64 9.88
C PRO A 89 -1.20 -12.78 9.53
N ILE A 90 -0.83 -12.33 8.33
CA ILE A 90 0.53 -12.43 7.83
C ILE A 90 1.28 -11.18 8.20
N LYS A 91 2.45 -11.37 8.83
CA LYS A 91 3.39 -10.30 9.09
C LYS A 91 4.16 -9.95 7.82
N LEU A 92 3.83 -8.82 7.25
CA LEU A 92 4.46 -8.32 6.03
C LEU A 92 5.96 -8.08 6.22
N SER A 93 6.37 -7.64 7.41
CA SER A 93 7.78 -7.47 7.77
C SER A 93 8.54 -8.80 7.72
N GLU A 94 7.93 -9.94 8.07
CA GLU A 94 8.56 -11.25 7.97
C GLU A 94 8.76 -11.68 6.52
N ILE A 95 7.78 -11.41 5.66
CA ILE A 95 7.89 -11.66 4.21
C ILE A 95 9.01 -10.82 3.63
N LEU A 96 9.03 -9.51 3.91
CA LEU A 96 10.08 -8.61 3.44
C LEU A 96 11.46 -9.01 3.95
N LYS A 97 11.60 -9.38 5.22
CA LYS A 97 12.87 -9.87 5.79
C LYS A 97 13.34 -11.16 5.10
N TYR A 98 12.42 -12.09 4.82
CA TYR A 98 12.76 -13.30 4.09
C TYR A 98 13.20 -13.00 2.66
N MET A 99 12.45 -12.14 1.94
CA MET A 99 12.82 -11.68 0.61
C MET A 99 14.21 -11.03 0.63
N HIS A 100 14.48 -10.14 1.58
CA HIS A 100 15.78 -9.48 1.74
C HIS A 100 16.92 -10.48 1.98
N PHE A 101 16.67 -11.52 2.78
CA PHE A 101 17.67 -12.56 3.08
C PHE A 101 17.99 -13.44 1.86
N LYS A 102 16.98 -13.74 1.03
CA LYS A 102 17.14 -14.60 -0.16
C LYS A 102 17.64 -13.87 -1.40
N GLU A 103 17.48 -12.56 -1.44
CA GLU A 103 17.79 -11.77 -2.62
C GLU A 103 19.29 -11.48 -2.76
N HIS A 104 19.75 -11.46 -4.00
CA HIS A 104 21.13 -11.15 -4.36
C HIS A 104 21.27 -9.80 -5.07
N ASP A 105 20.20 -9.25 -5.67
CA ASP A 105 20.21 -7.91 -6.24
C ASP A 105 20.20 -6.85 -5.13
N SER A 106 21.26 -6.05 -5.07
CA SER A 106 21.42 -4.98 -4.08
C SER A 106 20.33 -3.92 -4.14
N ARG A 107 19.76 -3.66 -5.33
CA ARG A 107 18.68 -2.67 -5.50
C ARG A 107 17.40 -3.14 -4.83
N VAL A 108 17.06 -4.42 -4.98
CA VAL A 108 15.91 -5.02 -4.32
C VAL A 108 16.11 -5.05 -2.80
N ARG A 109 17.32 -5.39 -2.34
CA ARG A 109 17.66 -5.38 -0.92
C ARG A 109 17.54 -3.98 -0.30
N SER A 110 18.04 -2.95 -0.96
CA SER A 110 17.90 -1.56 -0.54
C SER A 110 16.44 -1.11 -0.58
N ALA A 111 15.69 -1.43 -1.63
CA ALA A 111 14.25 -1.13 -1.69
C ALA A 111 13.49 -1.74 -0.50
N ILE A 112 13.84 -2.95 -0.08
CA ILE A 112 13.22 -3.57 1.09
C ILE A 112 13.65 -2.87 2.39
N ALA A 113 14.96 -2.72 2.61
CA ALA A 113 15.52 -2.27 3.87
C ALA A 113 15.33 -0.75 4.12
N GLU A 114 15.40 0.05 3.07
CA GLU A 114 15.41 1.52 3.16
C GLU A 114 14.05 2.14 2.84
N VAL A 115 13.12 1.37 2.25
CA VAL A 115 11.79 1.87 1.85
C VAL A 115 10.66 1.03 2.42
N ALA A 116 10.55 -0.24 2.03
CA ALA A 116 9.37 -1.04 2.35
C ALA A 116 9.21 -1.31 3.86
N LEU A 117 10.30 -1.72 4.53
CA LEU A 117 10.27 -1.97 5.99
C LEU A 117 9.98 -0.68 6.79
N PRO A 118 10.68 0.46 6.54
CA PRO A 118 10.34 1.72 7.19
C PRO A 118 8.90 2.16 6.96
N LEU A 119 8.36 2.01 5.74
CA LEU A 119 6.97 2.37 5.45
C LEU A 119 5.96 1.58 6.30
N LEU A 120 6.22 0.30 6.57
CA LEU A 120 5.37 -0.50 7.46
C LEU A 120 5.46 -0.01 8.91
N GLU A 121 6.68 0.22 9.39
CA GLU A 121 6.96 0.65 10.77
C GLU A 121 6.36 2.04 11.06
N ASP A 122 6.65 3.01 10.21
CA ASP A 122 6.20 4.41 10.34
C ASP A 122 4.67 4.55 10.33
N ASN A 123 3.96 3.59 9.74
CA ASN A 123 2.50 3.62 9.58
C ASN A 123 1.76 2.55 10.39
N ASN A 124 2.48 1.71 11.14
CA ASN A 124 1.92 0.59 11.92
C ASN A 124 1.05 -0.36 11.06
N LEU A 125 1.58 -0.80 9.92
CA LEU A 125 0.87 -1.59 8.89
C LEU A 125 1.43 -3.01 8.70
N ASP A 126 1.77 -3.74 9.78
CA ASP A 126 2.50 -5.01 9.62
C ASP A 126 1.62 -6.25 9.34
N GLU A 127 0.31 -6.17 9.54
CA GLU A 127 -0.58 -7.35 9.48
C GLU A 127 -1.62 -7.24 8.36
N VAL A 128 -1.75 -8.31 7.59
CA VAL A 128 -2.82 -8.46 6.58
C VAL A 128 -3.50 -9.81 6.75
N GLU A 129 -4.83 -9.80 6.76
CA GLU A 129 -5.64 -11.01 6.74
C GLU A 129 -5.85 -11.50 5.30
N PHE A 130 -5.70 -12.81 5.11
CA PHE A 130 -6.08 -13.45 3.86
C PHE A 130 -7.48 -14.04 3.98
N PRO A 131 -8.35 -13.86 2.97
CA PRO A 131 -9.61 -14.55 2.93
C PRO A 131 -9.37 -16.06 2.95
N ALA A 132 -10.19 -16.75 3.76
CA ALA A 132 -10.13 -18.19 4.03
C ALA A 132 -10.36 -19.04 2.78
#